data_AF-A0A117LX13-F1
#
_entry.id   AF-A0A117LX13-F1
#
_cell.length_a   1.000
_cell.length_b   1.000
_cell.length_c   1.000
_cell.angle_alpha   90.00
_cell.angle_beta   90.00
_cell.angle_gamma   90.00
#
_symmetry.space_group_name_H-M   'P 1'
#
loop_
_entity.id
_entity.type
_entity.pdbx_description
1 polymer ?
#
loop_
_entity_poly.entity_id
_entity_poly.type
_entity_poly.pdbx_seq_one_letter_code
_entity_poly.pdbx_strand_id
1 'polypeptide(L)'
;GTTMALIANEIRVSKKFTNLLVVPGRGGLGENLEIQANSIAAKMAYNLGAGYKLLHVPDNIGPDILQVLKANTQIKNVLDEIKKIDMIIFGIGTAEEMTRRRGLSEIKKDELKMKKAFAEALGYYFNKEGAPVLHTDSVGIDLNDLKNIRHAICVAAGASKADAIYSFSKYHKDYTLITDEVTAKEILNIK
;
A
#
# COMPACT_ATOMS: atom_id res chain seq x y z
N GLY A 1 2.29 1.99 6.84
CA GLY A 1 1.61 3.29 7.00
C GLY A 1 0.77 3.37 8.28
N THR A 2 0.62 4.58 8.83
CA THR A 2 -0.06 4.86 10.11
C THR A 2 -1.52 4.40 10.14
N THR A 3 -2.30 4.70 9.11
CA THR A 3 -3.72 4.29 9.02
C THR A 3 -3.89 2.77 9.12
N MET A 4 -3.04 2.01 8.42
CA MET A 4 -3.11 0.54 8.45
C MET A 4 -2.69 -0.03 9.81
N ALA A 5 -1.74 0.60 10.49
CA ALA A 5 -1.36 0.22 11.86
C ALA A 5 -2.51 0.45 12.85
N LEU A 6 -3.23 1.58 12.73
CA LEU A 6 -4.42 1.84 13.53
C LEU A 6 -5.52 0.81 13.26
N ILE A 7 -5.80 0.47 12.00
CA ILE A 7 -6.77 -0.59 11.66
C ILE A 7 -6.37 -1.91 12.31
N ALA A 8 -5.12 -2.34 12.14
CA ALA A 8 -4.64 -3.58 12.75
C ALA A 8 -4.84 -3.55 14.27
N ASN A 9 -4.59 -2.40 14.93
CA ASN A 9 -4.78 -2.23 16.37
C ASN A 9 -6.25 -2.18 16.81
N GLU A 10 -7.19 -1.80 15.96
CA GLU A 10 -8.62 -1.69 16.30
C GLU A 10 -9.45 -2.92 15.95
N ILE A 11 -8.87 -3.92 15.28
CA ILE A 11 -9.58 -5.18 15.04
C ILE A 11 -9.95 -5.85 16.38
N ARG A 12 -11.25 -6.03 16.59
CA ARG A 12 -11.84 -6.76 17.72
C ARG A 12 -12.79 -7.81 17.15
N VAL A 13 -12.47 -9.08 17.32
CA VAL A 13 -13.33 -10.19 16.89
C VAL A 13 -13.51 -11.17 18.02
N SER A 14 -14.72 -11.70 18.17
CA SER A 14 -15.05 -12.75 19.15
C SER A 14 -14.79 -14.16 18.61
N LYS A 15 -14.56 -14.31 17.30
CA LYS A 15 -14.31 -15.58 16.61
C LYS A 15 -12.93 -15.60 15.96
N LYS A 16 -12.32 -16.78 15.88
CA LYS A 16 -11.07 -17.01 15.14
C LYS A 16 -11.35 -17.32 13.67
N PHE A 17 -10.56 -16.75 12.77
CA PHE A 17 -10.65 -17.01 11.33
C PHE A 17 -9.54 -17.97 10.89
N THR A 18 -9.73 -19.27 11.11
CA THR A 18 -8.70 -20.29 10.85
C THR A 18 -8.42 -20.53 9.36
N ASN A 19 -9.35 -20.19 8.47
CA ASN A 19 -9.21 -20.30 7.02
C ASN A 19 -8.91 -18.95 6.36
N LEU A 20 -8.25 -18.04 7.08
CA LEU A 20 -7.82 -16.73 6.62
C LEU A 20 -6.29 -16.64 6.71
N LEU A 21 -5.68 -16.12 5.65
CA LEU A 21 -4.25 -15.82 5.60
C LEU A 21 -4.06 -14.32 5.38
N VAL A 22 -3.29 -13.67 6.24
CA VAL A 22 -2.90 -12.27 6.07
C VAL A 22 -1.48 -12.22 5.52
N VAL A 23 -1.29 -11.50 4.43
CA VAL A 23 0.02 -11.25 3.82
C VAL A 23 0.25 -9.75 3.68
N PRO A 24 1.50 -9.27 3.77
CA PRO A 24 1.79 -7.87 3.52
C PRO A 24 1.60 -7.56 2.04
N GLY A 25 1.02 -6.40 1.72
CA GLY A 25 0.88 -5.98 0.33
C GLY A 25 2.23 -5.73 -0.35
N ARG A 26 3.28 -5.43 0.41
CA ARG A 26 4.62 -5.13 -0.09
C ARG A 26 5.71 -5.58 0.87
N GLY A 27 6.95 -5.61 0.38
CA GLY A 27 8.15 -5.74 1.19
C GLY A 27 8.24 -4.66 2.26
N GLY A 28 9.29 -4.72 3.06
CA GLY A 28 9.47 -3.72 4.10
C GLY A 28 10.87 -3.71 4.64
N LEU A 29 11.59 -2.62 4.37
CA LEU A 29 12.71 -2.09 5.15
C LEU A 29 12.77 -0.58 4.85
N GLY A 30 12.83 0.28 5.88
CA GLY A 30 12.97 1.74 5.73
C GLY A 30 11.84 2.60 6.33
N GLU A 31 10.72 2.00 6.76
CA GLU A 31 9.71 2.69 7.60
C GLU A 31 9.91 2.31 9.08
N ASN A 32 9.34 3.10 10.01
CA ASN A 32 9.27 2.73 11.43
C ASN A 32 8.61 1.35 11.58
N LEU A 33 9.12 0.53 12.50
CA LEU A 33 8.67 -0.86 12.71
C LEU A 33 7.15 -0.97 12.85
N GLU A 34 6.52 -0.05 13.57
CA GLU A 34 5.08 -0.02 13.86
C GLU A 34 4.21 0.15 12.60
N ILE A 35 4.74 0.83 11.58
CA ILE A 35 4.01 1.11 10.34
C ILE A 35 4.48 0.24 9.17
N GLN A 36 5.43 -0.66 9.38
CA GLN A 36 5.91 -1.55 8.34
C GLN A 36 4.84 -2.60 7.98
N ALA A 37 4.73 -2.94 6.69
CA ALA A 37 3.73 -3.88 6.19
C ALA A 37 3.77 -5.25 6.88
N ASN A 38 4.96 -5.79 7.16
CA ASN A 38 5.12 -7.06 7.89
C ASN A 38 4.55 -7.00 9.31
N SER A 39 4.88 -5.95 10.08
CA SER A 39 4.37 -5.76 11.44
C SER A 39 2.85 -5.62 11.46
N ILE A 40 2.31 -4.87 10.50
CA ILE A 40 0.86 -4.69 10.35
C ILE A 40 0.18 -6.01 10.00
N ALA A 41 0.71 -6.79 9.06
CA ALA A 41 0.16 -8.08 8.66
C ALA A 41 0.15 -9.07 9.84
N ALA A 42 1.25 -9.16 10.58
CA ALA A 42 1.35 -10.01 11.78
C ALA A 42 0.36 -9.56 12.86
N LYS A 43 0.25 -8.26 13.12
CA LYS A 43 -0.68 -7.71 14.13
C LYS A 43 -2.14 -7.95 13.75
N MET A 44 -2.48 -7.73 12.49
CA MET A 44 -3.81 -7.97 11.94
C MET A 44 -4.18 -9.46 12.04
N ALA A 45 -3.29 -10.36 11.65
CA ALA A 45 -3.51 -11.80 11.77
C ALA A 45 -3.70 -12.24 13.23
N TYR A 46 -2.87 -11.73 14.14
CA TYR A 46 -2.99 -12.00 15.58
C TYR A 46 -4.37 -11.59 16.10
N ASN A 47 -4.81 -10.36 15.79
CA ASN A 47 -6.10 -9.85 16.23
C ASN A 47 -7.30 -10.57 15.58
N LEU A 48 -7.12 -11.16 14.38
CA LEU A 48 -8.13 -11.98 13.70
C LEU A 48 -8.10 -13.47 14.13
N GLY A 49 -7.08 -13.90 14.88
CA GLY A 49 -6.82 -15.33 15.11
C GLY A 49 -6.60 -16.11 13.81
N ALA A 50 -5.96 -15.46 12.83
CA ALA A 50 -5.69 -15.96 11.49
C ALA A 50 -4.18 -16.29 11.31
N GLY A 51 -3.85 -16.99 10.23
CA GLY A 51 -2.46 -17.20 9.84
C GLY A 51 -1.86 -15.98 9.15
N TYR A 52 -0.53 -15.87 9.12
CA TYR A 52 0.17 -14.89 8.29
C TYR A 52 1.43 -15.45 7.62
N LYS A 53 1.85 -14.80 6.54
CA LYS A 53 3.19 -14.96 5.95
C LYS A 53 3.81 -13.58 5.75
N LEU A 54 5.13 -13.47 5.91
CA LEU A 54 5.85 -12.20 5.86
C LEU A 54 6.78 -12.14 4.64
N LEU A 55 6.94 -10.94 4.11
CA LEU A 55 7.78 -10.67 2.95
C LEU A 55 9.07 -9.96 3.41
N HIS A 56 10.11 -10.75 3.66
CA HIS A 56 11.41 -10.27 4.14
C HIS A 56 12.30 -9.76 3.00
N VAL A 57 11.79 -8.78 2.26
CA VAL A 57 12.51 -8.11 1.17
C VAL A 57 12.56 -6.61 1.45
N PRO A 58 13.74 -5.97 1.41
CA PRO A 58 13.83 -4.52 1.55
C PRO A 58 13.08 -3.79 0.42
N ASP A 59 12.53 -2.63 0.74
CA ASP A 59 12.15 -1.68 -0.30
C ASP A 59 13.40 -0.96 -0.84
N ASN A 60 13.33 -0.49 -2.08
CA ASN A 60 14.37 0.27 -2.78
C ASN A 60 15.69 -0.48 -3.03
N ILE A 61 15.62 -1.79 -3.32
CA ILE A 61 16.79 -2.55 -3.78
C ILE A 61 16.96 -2.45 -5.29
N GLY A 62 18.23 -2.51 -5.74
CA GLY A 62 18.55 -2.54 -7.16
C GLY A 62 17.96 -3.76 -7.87
N PRO A 63 17.67 -3.66 -9.18
CA PRO A 63 16.98 -4.69 -9.96
C PRO A 63 17.71 -6.05 -9.94
N ASP A 64 19.04 -6.05 -9.93
CA ASP A 64 19.85 -7.27 -9.93
C ASP A 64 19.67 -8.08 -8.65
N ILE A 65 19.77 -7.41 -7.49
CA ILE A 65 19.54 -8.03 -6.17
C ILE A 65 18.10 -8.51 -6.09
N LEU A 66 17.17 -7.71 -6.63
CA LEU A 66 15.77 -8.04 -6.61
C LEU A 66 15.46 -9.34 -7.36
N GLN A 67 16.07 -9.54 -8.52
CA GLN A 67 15.88 -10.77 -9.30
C GLN A 67 16.39 -12.00 -8.55
N VAL A 68 17.54 -11.89 -7.87
CA VAL A 68 18.08 -12.97 -7.02
C VAL A 68 17.12 -13.30 -5.87
N LEU A 69 16.59 -12.29 -5.18
CA LEU A 69 15.64 -12.50 -4.07
C LEU A 69 14.33 -13.15 -4.53
N LYS A 70 13.82 -12.79 -5.72
CA LYS A 70 12.64 -13.42 -6.30
C LYS A 70 12.84 -14.91 -6.62
N ALA A 71 14.08 -15.37 -6.83
CA ALA A 71 14.40 -16.78 -7.07
C ALA A 71 14.43 -17.62 -5.78
N ASN A 72 14.49 -16.99 -4.60
CA ASN A 72 14.41 -17.69 -3.32
C ASN A 72 13.00 -18.29 -3.12
N THR A 73 12.93 -19.58 -2.83
CA THR A 73 11.65 -20.32 -2.67
C THR A 73 10.73 -19.73 -1.61
N GLN A 74 11.27 -19.27 -0.47
CA GLN A 74 10.44 -18.71 0.60
C GLN A 74 9.82 -17.39 0.17
N ILE A 75 10.60 -16.50 -0.45
CA ILE A 75 10.13 -15.23 -0.99
C ILE A 75 9.10 -15.47 -2.08
N LYS A 76 9.41 -16.36 -3.04
CA LYS A 76 8.50 -16.73 -4.12
C LYS A 76 7.16 -17.23 -3.59
N ASN A 77 7.17 -18.11 -2.59
CA ASN A 77 5.94 -18.62 -1.98
C ASN A 77 5.07 -17.49 -1.41
N VAL A 78 5.66 -16.47 -0.79
CA VAL A 78 4.88 -15.33 -0.27
C VAL A 78 4.35 -14.46 -1.40
N LEU A 79 5.14 -14.21 -2.44
CA LEU A 79 4.69 -13.49 -3.63
C LEU A 79 3.54 -14.22 -4.36
N ASP A 80 3.58 -15.55 -4.39
CA ASP A 80 2.52 -16.37 -4.98
C ASP A 80 1.22 -16.29 -4.16
N GLU A 81 1.28 -16.13 -2.83
CA GLU A 81 0.09 -15.86 -2.00
C GLU A 81 -0.44 -14.45 -2.22
N ILE A 82 0.44 -13.46 -2.32
CA ILE A 82 0.07 -12.06 -2.61
C ILE A 82 -0.72 -11.97 -3.93
N LYS A 83 -0.36 -12.76 -4.94
CA LYS A 83 -1.08 -12.82 -6.23
C LYS A 83 -2.47 -13.46 -6.16
N LYS A 84 -2.78 -14.20 -5.08
CA LYS A 84 -4.04 -14.95 -4.92
C LYS A 84 -5.00 -14.27 -3.96
N ILE A 85 -4.69 -13.06 -3.47
CA ILE A 85 -5.53 -12.41 -2.46
C ILE A 85 -6.90 -12.05 -3.04
N ASP A 86 -7.94 -12.32 -2.26
CA ASP A 86 -9.31 -11.91 -2.58
C ASP A 86 -9.61 -10.48 -2.11
N MET A 87 -8.83 -9.98 -1.16
CA MET A 87 -9.03 -8.68 -0.52
C MET A 87 -7.71 -7.97 -0.27
N ILE A 88 -7.67 -6.67 -0.55
CA ILE A 88 -6.58 -5.77 -0.20
C ILE A 88 -7.11 -4.60 0.61
N ILE A 89 -6.42 -4.28 1.72
CA ILE A 89 -6.66 -3.07 2.50
C ILE A 89 -5.42 -2.20 2.38
N PHE A 90 -5.58 -0.97 1.91
CA PHE A 90 -4.46 -0.06 1.66
C PHE A 90 -4.80 1.38 2.01
N GLY A 91 -3.76 2.18 2.22
CA GLY A 91 -3.87 3.63 2.42
C GLY A 91 -3.40 4.39 1.19
N ILE A 92 -3.81 5.66 1.12
CA ILE A 92 -3.32 6.64 0.15
C ILE A 92 -2.64 7.79 0.91
N GLY A 93 -1.56 8.30 0.33
CA GLY A 93 -0.84 9.47 0.82
C GLY A 93 -0.51 10.45 -0.31
N THR A 94 -0.05 11.65 0.06
CA THR A 94 0.52 12.57 -0.93
C THR A 94 1.93 12.11 -1.30
N ALA A 95 2.37 12.41 -2.51
CA ALA A 95 3.72 12.07 -2.95
C ALA A 95 4.78 12.71 -2.03
N GLU A 96 4.54 13.95 -1.57
CA GLU A 96 5.41 14.67 -0.64
C GLU A 96 5.51 13.97 0.73
N GLU A 97 4.38 13.61 1.36
CA GLU A 97 4.37 12.90 2.64
C GLU A 97 5.16 11.58 2.51
N MET A 98 4.94 10.86 1.42
CA MET A 98 5.51 9.54 1.18
C MET A 98 7.00 9.56 0.87
N THR A 99 7.48 10.54 0.10
CA THR A 99 8.92 10.72 -0.16
C THR A 99 9.70 11.01 1.11
N ARG A 100 9.17 11.86 2.00
CA ARG A 100 9.77 12.18 3.29
C ARG A 100 9.78 10.97 4.21
N ARG A 101 8.66 10.25 4.31
CA ARG A 101 8.51 9.10 5.21
C ARG A 101 9.41 7.92 4.82
N ARG A 102 9.63 7.70 3.52
CA ARG A 102 10.43 6.58 3.00
C ARG A 102 11.91 6.91 2.82
N GLY A 103 12.34 8.14 3.14
CA GLY A 103 13.75 8.54 2.99
C GLY A 103 14.27 8.41 1.56
N LEU A 104 13.46 8.75 0.55
CA LEU A 104 13.90 8.67 -0.85
C LEU A 104 15.10 9.59 -1.11
N SER A 105 15.98 9.19 -2.02
CA SER A 105 17.12 10.02 -2.44
C SER A 105 16.65 11.30 -3.12
N GLU A 106 17.45 12.37 -3.05
CA GLU A 106 17.13 13.65 -3.71
C GLU A 106 16.89 13.47 -5.21
N ILE A 107 17.66 12.60 -5.88
CA ILE A 107 17.47 12.26 -7.30
C ILE A 107 16.05 11.73 -7.56
N LYS A 108 15.55 10.79 -6.74
CA LYS A 108 14.19 10.26 -6.88
C LYS A 108 13.12 11.31 -6.55
N LYS A 109 13.38 12.19 -5.57
CA LYS A 109 12.46 13.30 -5.25
C LYS A 109 12.36 14.29 -6.42
N ASP A 110 13.47 14.63 -7.05
CA ASP A 110 13.47 15.55 -8.19
C ASP A 110 12.83 14.92 -9.43
N GLU A 111 13.04 13.62 -9.67
CA GLU A 111 12.32 12.88 -10.70
C GLU A 111 10.79 12.94 -10.47
N LEU A 112 10.33 12.70 -9.23
CA LEU A 112 8.92 12.78 -8.86
C LEU A 112 8.34 14.19 -9.07
N LYS A 113 9.10 15.24 -8.72
CA LYS A 113 8.71 16.63 -9.00
C LYS A 113 8.58 16.90 -10.50
N MET A 114 9.58 16.49 -11.29
CA MET A 114 9.56 16.66 -12.76
C MET A 114 8.37 15.94 -13.39
N LYS A 115 8.04 14.75 -12.88
CA LYS A 115 6.89 13.95 -13.31
C LYS A 115 5.55 14.40 -12.72
N LYS A 116 5.53 15.49 -11.93
CA LYS A 116 4.34 16.04 -11.27
C LYS A 116 3.60 14.99 -10.42
N ALA A 117 4.36 14.12 -9.75
CA ALA A 117 3.80 13.15 -8.83
C ALA A 117 3.06 13.87 -7.70
N PHE A 118 1.87 13.39 -7.41
CA PHE A 118 0.91 14.07 -6.57
C PHE A 118 0.36 13.13 -5.49
N ALA A 119 0.03 11.89 -5.86
CA ALA A 119 -0.45 10.86 -4.94
C ALA A 119 0.52 9.68 -4.88
N GLU A 120 0.42 8.88 -3.83
CA GLU A 120 1.06 7.57 -3.73
C GLU A 120 0.10 6.54 -3.13
N ALA A 121 0.06 5.38 -3.76
CA ALA A 121 -0.64 4.20 -3.27
C ALA A 121 0.15 2.96 -3.67
N LEU A 122 0.34 2.01 -2.76
CA LEU A 122 0.94 0.70 -3.05
C LEU A 122 2.33 0.79 -3.74
N GLY A 123 3.11 1.85 -3.51
CA GLY A 123 4.43 2.03 -4.15
C GLY A 123 4.40 2.72 -5.50
N TYR A 124 3.23 3.02 -6.02
CA TYR A 124 3.04 3.73 -7.25
C TYR A 124 2.71 5.18 -6.95
N TYR A 125 3.40 6.07 -7.64
CA TYR A 125 3.13 7.50 -7.62
C TYR A 125 2.27 7.88 -8.83
N PHE A 126 1.29 8.74 -8.61
CA PHE A 126 0.33 9.17 -9.62
C PHE A 126 0.37 10.69 -9.80
N ASN A 127 0.21 11.17 -11.03
CA ASN A 127 -0.03 12.59 -11.30
C ASN A 127 -1.52 12.96 -11.10
N LYS A 128 -1.88 14.24 -11.24
CA LYS A 128 -3.26 14.73 -11.02
C LYS A 128 -4.32 14.10 -11.95
N GLU A 129 -3.89 13.57 -13.08
CA GLU A 129 -4.73 12.88 -14.05
C GLU A 129 -4.97 11.41 -13.69
N GLY A 130 -4.32 10.90 -12.64
CA GLY A 130 -4.38 9.50 -12.23
C GLY A 130 -3.47 8.58 -13.04
N ALA A 131 -2.55 9.12 -13.85
CA ALA A 131 -1.58 8.28 -14.54
C ALA A 131 -0.46 7.89 -13.57
N PRO A 132 -0.07 6.59 -13.50
CA PRO A 132 1.11 6.18 -12.74
C PRO A 132 2.37 6.73 -13.43
N VAL A 133 3.19 7.47 -12.69
CA VAL A 133 4.40 8.14 -13.22
C VAL A 133 5.71 7.54 -12.72
N LEU A 134 5.67 6.85 -11.58
CA LEU A 134 6.82 6.15 -11.01
C LEU A 134 6.35 4.98 -10.14
N HIS A 135 7.11 3.90 -10.15
CA HIS A 135 6.98 2.81 -9.20
C HIS A 135 8.27 2.69 -8.40
N THR A 136 8.16 2.54 -7.07
CA THR A 136 9.33 2.25 -6.23
C THR A 136 9.85 0.83 -6.46
N ASP A 137 11.17 0.66 -6.48
CA ASP A 137 11.82 -0.64 -6.63
C ASP A 137 11.53 -1.54 -5.42
N SER A 138 10.42 -2.25 -5.47
CA SER A 138 9.93 -3.09 -4.38
C SER A 138 9.21 -4.31 -4.93
N VAL A 139 8.85 -5.20 -4.01
CA VAL A 139 8.06 -6.39 -4.32
C VAL A 139 6.79 -6.44 -3.53
N GLY A 140 5.82 -7.15 -4.09
CA GLY A 140 4.50 -7.35 -3.51
C GLY A 140 3.46 -7.23 -4.61
N ILE A 141 2.36 -6.55 -4.27
CA ILE A 141 1.25 -6.24 -5.16
C ILE A 141 1.72 -5.35 -6.30
N ASP A 142 1.49 -5.80 -7.52
CA ASP A 142 1.56 -4.94 -8.70
C ASP A 142 0.24 -4.18 -8.85
N LEU A 143 0.32 -2.95 -9.38
CA LEU A 143 -0.86 -2.14 -9.61
C LEU A 143 -1.88 -2.80 -10.55
N ASN A 144 -1.43 -3.67 -11.47
CA ASN A 144 -2.30 -4.44 -12.33
C ASN A 144 -3.06 -5.55 -11.60
N ASP A 145 -2.56 -6.04 -10.46
CA ASP A 145 -3.22 -7.08 -9.68
C ASP A 145 -4.55 -6.58 -9.11
N LEU A 146 -4.70 -5.26 -8.88
CA LEU A 146 -5.94 -4.64 -8.42
C LEU A 146 -7.16 -4.98 -9.29
N LYS A 147 -6.96 -5.21 -10.59
CA LYS A 147 -8.06 -5.55 -11.52
C LYS A 147 -8.68 -6.91 -11.23
N ASN A 148 -7.94 -7.80 -10.57
CA ASN A 148 -8.36 -9.17 -10.28
C ASN A 148 -8.76 -9.36 -8.81
N ILE A 149 -8.49 -8.38 -7.95
CA ILE A 149 -8.80 -8.46 -6.52
C ILE A 149 -10.27 -8.10 -6.31
N ARG A 150 -11.05 -9.04 -5.77
CA ARG A 150 -12.49 -8.88 -5.59
C ARG A 150 -12.86 -7.73 -4.64
N HIS A 151 -12.03 -7.49 -3.62
CA HIS A 151 -12.30 -6.49 -2.60
C HIS A 151 -11.10 -5.56 -2.38
N ALA A 152 -11.04 -4.46 -3.13
CA ALA A 152 -10.11 -3.38 -2.89
C ALA A 152 -10.71 -2.37 -1.90
N ILE A 153 -10.09 -2.21 -0.72
CA ILE A 153 -10.54 -1.30 0.33
C ILE A 153 -9.46 -0.26 0.60
N CYS A 154 -9.73 0.98 0.20
CA CYS A 154 -8.89 2.12 0.52
C CYS A 154 -9.36 2.76 1.83
N VAL A 155 -8.45 2.99 2.76
CA VAL A 155 -8.72 3.77 3.98
C VAL A 155 -7.79 4.98 4.03
N ALA A 156 -8.35 6.17 3.89
CA ALA A 156 -7.61 7.43 3.91
C ALA A 156 -8.52 8.58 4.36
N ALA A 157 -7.97 9.49 5.17
CA ALA A 157 -8.70 10.61 5.76
C ALA A 157 -7.77 11.83 5.95
N GLY A 158 -8.36 13.01 6.10
CA GLY A 158 -7.73 14.33 6.09
C GLY A 158 -7.90 15.07 4.76
N ALA A 159 -8.30 16.36 4.81
CA ALA A 159 -8.49 17.23 3.64
C ALA A 159 -7.28 17.23 2.69
N SER A 160 -6.07 17.21 3.24
CA SER A 160 -4.81 17.17 2.46
C SER A 160 -4.66 15.92 1.58
N LYS A 161 -5.48 14.88 1.77
CA LYS A 161 -5.46 13.65 0.98
C LYS A 161 -6.55 13.60 -0.08
N ALA A 162 -7.48 14.56 -0.12
CA ALA A 162 -8.62 14.55 -1.04
C ALA A 162 -8.20 14.45 -2.50
N ASP A 163 -7.29 15.32 -2.94
CA ASP A 163 -6.76 15.29 -4.31
C ASP A 163 -5.99 13.99 -4.61
N ALA A 164 -5.31 13.41 -3.62
CA ALA A 164 -4.56 12.16 -3.80
C ALA A 164 -5.50 10.97 -3.99
N ILE A 165 -6.59 10.92 -3.21
CA ILE A 165 -7.65 9.93 -3.35
C ILE A 165 -8.35 10.10 -4.71
N TYR A 166 -8.69 11.33 -5.08
CA TYR A 166 -9.33 11.63 -6.37
C TYR A 166 -8.45 11.24 -7.55
N SER A 167 -7.16 11.57 -7.51
CA SER A 167 -6.16 11.12 -8.48
C SER A 167 -6.16 9.60 -8.65
N PHE A 168 -6.09 8.84 -7.56
CA PHE A 168 -6.11 7.37 -7.62
C PHE A 168 -7.44 6.84 -8.20
N SER A 169 -8.56 7.46 -7.87
CA SER A 169 -9.88 7.05 -8.37
C SER A 169 -10.01 7.17 -9.89
N LYS A 170 -9.26 8.06 -10.53
CA LYS A 170 -9.17 8.15 -12.01
C LYS A 170 -8.45 6.96 -12.62
N TYR A 171 -7.48 6.37 -11.92
CA TYR A 171 -6.76 5.16 -12.34
C TYR A 171 -7.60 3.90 -12.15
N HIS A 172 -8.14 3.70 -10.96
CA HIS A 172 -8.88 2.50 -10.58
C HIS A 172 -10.17 2.88 -9.85
N LYS A 173 -11.31 2.56 -10.48
CA LYS A 173 -12.64 2.98 -10.02
C LYS A 173 -13.33 1.95 -9.12
N ASP A 174 -12.91 0.70 -9.17
CA ASP A 174 -13.60 -0.41 -8.52
C ASP A 174 -12.99 -0.72 -7.13
N TYR A 175 -13.20 0.21 -6.20
CA TYR A 175 -12.74 0.05 -4.82
C TYR A 175 -13.71 0.71 -3.84
N THR A 176 -13.71 0.21 -2.60
CA THR A 176 -14.42 0.84 -1.49
C THR A 176 -13.52 1.87 -0.82
N LEU A 177 -13.98 3.12 -0.70
CA LEU A 177 -13.31 4.15 0.08
C LEU A 177 -13.93 4.27 1.48
N ILE A 178 -13.10 4.11 2.51
CA ILE A 178 -13.42 4.45 3.90
C ILE A 178 -12.68 5.75 4.23
N THR A 179 -13.43 6.80 4.55
CA THR A 179 -12.89 8.14 4.78
C THR A 179 -13.71 8.91 5.83
N ASP A 180 -13.26 10.11 6.21
CA ASP A 180 -14.00 11.02 7.08
C ASP A 180 -14.85 12.04 6.30
N GLU A 181 -15.73 12.75 7.00
CA GLU A 181 -16.63 13.73 6.40
C GLU A 181 -15.87 14.89 5.72
N VAL A 182 -14.79 15.36 6.34
CA VAL A 182 -14.00 16.49 5.83
C VAL A 182 -13.36 16.14 4.49
N THR A 183 -12.77 14.96 4.39
CA THR A 183 -12.15 14.47 3.16
C THR A 183 -13.18 14.22 2.08
N ALA A 184 -14.33 13.62 2.44
CA ALA A 184 -15.41 13.39 1.49
C ALA A 184 -15.93 14.71 0.89
N LYS A 185 -16.16 15.74 1.73
CA LYS A 185 -16.56 17.07 1.27
C LYS A 185 -15.51 17.71 0.37
N GLU A 186 -14.24 17.59 0.72
CA GLU A 186 -13.16 18.14 -0.09
C GLU A 186 -13.08 17.46 -1.46
N ILE A 187 -13.23 16.13 -1.52
CA ILE A 187 -13.30 15.37 -2.79
C ILE A 187 -14.44 15.88 -3.67
N LEU A 188 -15.62 16.14 -3.10
CA LEU A 188 -16.78 16.64 -3.85
C LEU A 188 -16.59 18.07 -4.40
N ASN A 189 -15.65 18.84 -3.85
CA ASN A 189 -15.34 20.20 -4.32
C ASN A 189 -14.29 20.23 -5.44
N ILE A 190 -13.67 19.09 -5.77
CA ILE A 190 -12.67 19.01 -6.84
C ILE A 190 -13.37 19.11 -8.20
N LYS A 191 -12.94 20.08 -9.02
CA LYS A 191 -13.46 20.34 -10.36
C LYS A 191 -12.74 19.54 -11.45
#